data_AF-A0A419G369-F1
#
_entry.id   AF-A0A419G369-F1
#
_cell.length_a   1.000
_cell.length_b   1.000
_cell.length_c   1.000
_cell.angle_alpha   90.00
_cell.angle_beta   90.00
_cell.angle_gamma   90.00
#
_symmetry.space_group_name_H-M   'P 1'
#
loop_
_entity.id
_entity.type
_entity.pdbx_description
1 polymer ?
#
loop_
_entity_poly.entity_id
_entity_poly.type
_entity_poly.pdbx_seq_one_letter_code
_entity_poly.pdbx_strand_id
1 'polypeptide(L)' 'MEILTPKEASELLKISEYTVLDYARKGKIPARKVANRWRFSKDELIGWFGAPALDILLKEAEQEYREGKTVRLWPSEQ' A
#
# COMPACT_ATOMS: atom_id res chain seq x y z
N MET A 1 5.33 14.95 -12.55
CA MET A 1 4.45 13.76 -12.58
C MET A 1 5.27 12.59 -13.09
N GLU A 2 5.78 11.78 -12.16
CA GLU A 2 6.61 10.62 -12.49
C GLU A 2 5.72 9.38 -12.66
N ILE A 3 5.88 8.67 -13.77
CA ILE A 3 5.08 7.49 -14.10
C ILE A 3 5.93 6.24 -13.93
N LEU A 4 5.48 5.35 -13.04
CA LEU A 4 6.14 4.11 -12.71
C LEU A 4 5.59 2.94 -13.54
N THR A 5 6.49 2.00 -13.83
CA THR A 5 6.19 0.65 -14.26
C THR A 5 5.66 -0.19 -13.08
N PRO A 6 5.05 -1.36 -13.34
CA PRO A 6 4.67 -2.30 -12.28
C PRO A 6 5.86 -2.69 -11.39
N LYS A 7 7.04 -2.88 -11.99
CA LYS A 7 8.27 -3.19 -11.28
C LYS A 7 8.67 -2.06 -10.33
N GLU A 8 8.78 -0.83 -10.81
CA GLU A 8 9.16 0.32 -9.97
C GLU A 8 8.11 0.60 -8.88
N ALA A 9 6.82 0.45 -9.17
CA ALA A 9 5.76 0.55 -8.18
C ALA A 9 5.87 -0.53 -7.10
N SER A 10 6.29 -1.75 -7.47
CA SER A 10 6.53 -2.85 -6.54
C SER A 10 7.72 -2.59 -5.63
N GLU A 11 8.80 -2.00 -6.16
CA GLU A 11 9.97 -1.58 -5.39
C GLU A 11 9.63 -0.45 -4.43
N LEU A 12 8.81 0.52 -4.86
CA LEU A 12 8.36 1.62 -4.03
C LEU A 12 7.49 1.16 -2.86
N LEU A 13 6.53 0.26 -3.12
CA LEU A 13 5.61 -0.27 -2.09
C LEU A 13 6.20 -1.45 -1.31
N LYS A 14 7.39 -1.94 -1.67
CA LYS A 14 8.05 -3.13 -1.11
C LYS A 14 7.17 -4.38 -1.10
N ILE A 15 6.43 -4.60 -2.18
CA ILE A 15 5.59 -5.79 -2.39
C ILE A 15 5.93 -6.46 -3.72
N SER A 16 5.41 -7.67 -3.98
CA SER A 16 5.66 -8.35 -5.25
C SER A 16 4.99 -7.63 -6.43
N GLU A 17 5.64 -7.63 -7.61
CA GLU A 17 5.06 -7.09 -8.85
C GLU A 17 3.72 -7.77 -9.20
N TYR A 18 3.60 -9.06 -8.90
CA TYR A 18 2.34 -9.79 -9.04
C TYR A 18 1.22 -9.16 -8.20
N THR A 19 1.48 -8.86 -6.92
CA THR A 19 0.52 -8.21 -6.02
C THR A 19 0.13 -6.82 -6.52
N VAL A 20 1.09 -6.03 -7.01
CA VAL A 20 0.82 -4.71 -7.61
C VAL A 20 -0.12 -4.83 -8.81
N LEU A 21 0.15 -5.78 -9.70
CA LEU A 21 -0.69 -6.01 -10.88
C LEU A 21 -2.10 -6.51 -10.50
N ASP A 22 -2.20 -7.39 -9.51
CA ASP A 22 -3.49 -7.86 -8.98
C ASP A 22 -4.29 -6.71 -8.36
N TYR A 23 -3.64 -5.85 -7.58
CA TYR A 23 -4.29 -4.68 -6.96
C TYR A 23 -4.73 -3.66 -8.00
N ALA A 24 -3.93 -3.45 -9.05
CA ALA A 24 -4.29 -2.60 -10.18
C ALA A 24 -5.52 -3.16 -10.92
N ARG A 25 -5.56 -4.48 -11.18
CA ARG A 25 -6.71 -5.15 -11.79
C ARG A 25 -7.98 -5.05 -10.94
N LYS A 26 -7.83 -5.12 -9.62
CA LYS A 26 -8.92 -5.01 -8.64
C LYS A 26 -9.32 -3.57 -8.32
N GLY A 27 -8.62 -2.57 -8.85
CA GLY A 27 -8.87 -1.15 -8.56
C GLY A 27 -8.55 -0.73 -7.12
N LYS A 28 -7.70 -1.49 -6.41
CA LYS A 28 -7.31 -1.21 -5.02
C LYS A 28 -6.26 -0.13 -4.87
N ILE A 29 -5.46 0.09 -5.93
CA ILE A 29 -4.41 1.12 -5.99
C ILE A 29 -4.63 2.02 -7.19
N PRO A 30 -4.20 3.30 -7.13
CA PRO A 30 -4.28 4.20 -8.26
C PRO A 30 -3.36 3.70 -9.38
N ALA A 31 -3.98 3.21 -10.46
CA ALA A 31 -3.29 2.64 -11.60
C ALA A 31 -4.09 2.91 -12.88
N ARG A 32 -3.39 3.11 -14.00
CA ARG A 32 -4.00 3.36 -15.31
C ARG A 32 -3.47 2.38 -16.34
N LYS A 33 -4.38 1.82 -17.15
CA LYS A 33 -4.01 0.93 -18.26
C LYS A 33 -3.83 1.77 -19.53
N VAL A 34 -2.62 1.79 -20.07
CA VAL A 34 -2.23 2.54 -21.27
C VAL A 34 -1.56 1.61 -22.26
N ALA A 35 -2.08 1.51 -23.49
CA ALA A 35 -1.53 0.65 -24.54
C ALA A 35 -1.22 -0.79 -24.06
N ASN A 36 -2.15 -1.37 -23.31
CA ASN A 36 -2.05 -2.70 -22.71
C ASN A 36 -0.99 -2.88 -21.59
N ARG A 37 -0.40 -1.79 -21.09
CA ARG A 37 0.53 -1.80 -19.95
C ARG A 37 -0.06 -1.03 -18.77
N TRP A 38 0.26 -1.45 -17.56
CA TRP A 38 -0.12 -0.72 -16.34
C TRP A 38 0.90 0.38 -16.06
N ARG A 39 0.39 1.55 -15.67
CA ARG A 39 1.16 2.73 -15.30
C ARG A 39 0.64 3.25 -13.97
N PHE A 40 1.56 3.67 -13.12
CA PHE A 40 1.27 4.16 -11.78
C PHE A 40 1.83 5.57 -11.64
N SER A 41 1.00 6.52 -11.25
CA SER A 41 1.50 7.86 -10.91
C SER A 41 2.17 7.76 -9.54
N LYS A 42 3.45 8.12 -9.44
CA LYS A 42 4.19 8.05 -8.17
C LYS A 42 3.52 8.92 -7.10
N ASP A 43 3.13 10.14 -7.45
CA ASP A 43 2.44 11.06 -6.54
C ASP A 43 1.11 10.50 -6.04
N GLU A 44 0.31 9.91 -6.93
CA GLU A 44 -0.98 9.30 -6.52
C GLU A 44 -0.75 8.03 -5.70
N LEU A 45 0.26 7.23 -6.02
CA LEU A 45 0.58 6.00 -5.31
C LEU A 45 1.09 6.30 -3.89
N ILE A 46 1.93 7.33 -3.73
CA ILE A 46 2.39 7.83 -2.43
C ILE A 46 1.23 8.46 -1.66
N GLY A 47 0.39 9.27 -2.32
CA GLY A 47 -0.79 9.86 -1.70
C GLY A 47 -1.80 8.80 -1.24
N TRP A 48 -2.02 7.75 -2.04
CA TRP A 48 -2.83 6.59 -1.67
C TRP A 48 -2.21 5.81 -0.52
N PHE A 49 -0.89 5.63 -0.50
CA PHE A 49 -0.20 4.92 0.57
C PHE A 49 -0.20 5.71 1.88
N GLY A 50 -0.09 7.03 1.80
CA GLY A 50 -0.14 7.95 2.95
C GLY A 50 -1.56 8.21 3.46
N ALA A 51 -2.57 8.03 2.61
CA ALA A 51 -3.98 8.06 3.00
C ALA A 51 -4.47 6.64 3.36
N PRO A 52 -5.68 6.49 3.89
CA PRO A 52 -6.08 6.01 5.22
C PRO A 52 -5.80 4.52 5.60
N ALA A 53 -4.80 3.83 5.06
CA ALA A 53 -4.48 2.46 5.47
C ALA A 53 -3.85 2.36 6.88
N LEU A 54 -3.10 3.38 7.29
CA LEU A 54 -2.58 3.50 8.66
C LEU A 54 -3.74 3.64 9.67
N ASP A 55 -4.83 4.29 9.29
CA ASP A 55 -6.00 4.53 10.14
C ASP A 55 -6.82 3.24 10.38
N ILE A 56 -6.88 2.35 9.39
CA ILE A 56 -7.54 1.05 9.50
C ILE A 56 -6.68 0.09 10.34
N LEU A 57 -5.37 0.05 10.08
CA LEU A 57 -4.43 -0.83 10.79
C LEU A 57 -4.21 -0.41 12.25
N LEU A 58 -4.22 0.90 12.56
CA LEU A 58 -4.18 1.39 13.93
C LEU A 58 -5.47 1.07 14.69
N LYS A 59 -6.63 1.20 14.06
CA LYS A 59 -7.93 0.87 14.68
C LYS A 59 -8.08 -0.63 14.97
N GLU A 60 -7.64 -1.49 14.05
CA GLU A 60 -7.61 -2.93 14.28
C GLU A 60 -6.63 -3.31 15.40
N ALA A 61 -5.42 -2.74 15.42
CA ALA A 61 -4.41 -2.99 16.46
C ALA A 61 -4.83 -2.47 17.85
N GLU A 62 -5.50 -1.31 17.95
CA GLU A 62 -6.06 -0.77 19.20
C GLU A 62 -7.20 -1.64 19.75
N GLN A 63 -8.00 -2.24 18.86
CA GLN A 63 -9.10 -3.12 19.23
C GLN A 63 -8.58 -4.46 19.77
N GLU A 64 -7.55 -5.04 19.15
CA GLU A 64 -6.89 -6.25 19.64
C GLU A 64 -6.16 -6.05 20.97
N TYR A 65 -5.63 -4.85 21.23
CA TYR A 65 -5.05 -4.47 22.53
C TYR A 65 -6.11 -4.36 23.64
N ARG A 66 -7.25 -3.72 23.36
CA ARG A 66 -8.39 -3.64 24.29
C ARG A 66 -8.99 -5.01 24.62
N GLU A 67 -9.00 -5.91 23.65
CA GLU A 67 -9.44 -7.31 23.84
C GLU A 67 -8.38 -8.20 24.49
N GLY A 68 -7.19 -7.65 24.82
CA GLY A 68 -6.13 -8.34 25.55
C GLY A 68 -5.42 -9.45 24.76
N LYS A 69 -5.51 -9.43 23.42
CA LYS A 69 -5.05 -10.53 22.54
C LYS A 69 -3.65 -10.33 21.98
N THR A 70 -2.97 -9.20 22.21
CA THR A 70 -1.61 -8.95 21.71
C THR A 70 -0.69 -8.30 22.74
N VAL A 71 0.56 -8.76 22.79
CA VAL A 71 1.68 -8.11 23.50
C VAL A 71 2.50 -7.32 22.48
N ARG A 72 2.35 -5.99 22.54
CA ARG A 72 3.20 -4.92 21.97
C ARG A 72 3.73 -5.15 20.54
N LEU A 73 3.07 -4.52 19.54
CA LEU A 73 3.57 -4.38 18.17
C LEU A 73 3.70 -2.89 17.79
N TRP A 74 4.72 -2.22 18.33
CA TRP A 74 5.37 -1.10 17.62
C TRP A 74 6.87 -1.14 17.96
N PRO A 75 7.78 -0.91 16.99
CA PRO A 75 9.20 -0.97 17.25
C PRO A 75 9.54 0.11 18.27
N SER A 76 10.23 -0.30 19.33
CA SER A 76 11.00 0.61 20.15
C SER A 76 11.94 1.40 19.26
N GLU A 77 11.81 2.72 19.25
CA GLU A 77 12.94 3.61 18.99
C GLU A 77 14.07 3.27 19.96
N GLN A 78 15.13 2.66 19.44
CA GLN A 78 16.52 2.82 19.88
C GLN A 78 17.42 2.78 18.65
#